data_AF-A0A536ZD49-F1
#
_entry.id   AF-A0A536ZD49-F1
#
_cell.length_a   1.000
_cell.length_b   1.000
_cell.length_c   1.000
_cell.angle_alpha   90.00
_cell.angle_beta   90.00
_cell.angle_gamma   90.00
#
_symmetry.space_group_name_H-M   'P 1'
#
loop_
_entity.id
_entity.type
_entity.pdbx_description
1 polymer ?
#
loop_
_entity_poly.entity_id
_entity_poly.type
_entity_poly.pdbx_seq_one_letter_code
_entity_poly.pdbx_strand_id
1 'polypeptide(L)'
;MNHLDFKGRTAVVTGGLQGIGAAIVKRLEGSGATVRVWDLAAKKDPVDVSDVAAVERATQKALADLGKIDVLVNNAGIAGLNVPTAEY
;
A
#
# COMPACT_ATOMS: atom_id res chain seq x y z
N MET A 1 15.05 -18.41 4.63
CA MET A 1 14.21 -17.34 4.05
C MET A 1 15.05 -16.07 3.96
N ASN A 2 14.98 -15.31 2.87
CA ASN A 2 15.80 -14.09 2.72
C ASN A 2 15.47 -13.07 3.81
N HIS A 3 16.49 -12.58 4.51
CA HIS A 3 16.36 -11.56 5.53
C HIS A 3 16.70 -10.19 4.92
N LEU A 4 15.69 -9.34 4.78
CA LEU A 4 15.85 -7.94 4.40
C LEU A 4 15.70 -7.13 5.67
N ASP A 5 16.68 -6.30 6.02
CA ASP A 5 16.60 -5.47 7.22
C ASP A 5 15.88 -4.15 6.90
N PHE A 6 14.65 -4.00 7.40
CA PHE A 6 13.86 -2.77 7.29
C PHE A 6 13.69 -2.07 8.65
N LYS A 7 14.52 -2.40 9.64
CA LYS A 7 14.44 -1.79 10.96
C LYS A 7 14.56 -0.26 10.87
N GLY A 8 13.57 0.44 11.44
CA GLY A 8 13.52 1.90 11.44
C GLY A 8 13.18 2.52 10.08
N ARG A 9 12.72 1.71 9.11
CA ARG A 9 12.20 2.18 7.83
C ARG A 9 10.68 2.31 7.89
N THR A 10 10.16 3.28 7.15
CA THR A 10 8.73 3.49 7.00
C THR A 10 8.31 3.11 5.58
N ALA A 11 7.17 2.44 5.45
CA ALA A 11 6.67 1.99 4.16
C ALA A 11 5.20 2.35 3.98
N VAL A 12 4.82 2.70 2.75
CA VAL A 12 3.43 2.78 2.31
C VAL A 12 3.16 1.63 1.35
N VAL A 13 2.07 0.90 1.56
CA VAL A 13 1.59 -0.14 0.63
C VAL A 13 0.18 0.21 0.18
N THR A 14 -0.02 0.35 -1.13
CA THR A 14 -1.36 0.53 -1.69
C THR A 14 -2.06 -0.82 -1.91
N GLY A 15 -3.36 -0.91 -1.64
CA GLY A 15 -4.12 -2.17 -1.73
C GLY A 15 -3.70 -3.21 -0.70
N GLY A 16 -3.27 -2.76 0.49
CA GLY A 16 -2.63 -3.59 1.51
C GLY A 16 -3.59 -4.37 2.43
N LEU A 17 -4.91 -4.27 2.25
CA LEU A 17 -5.86 -4.95 3.15
C LEU A 17 -6.09 -6.43 2.79
N GLN A 18 -5.74 -6.87 1.59
CA GLN A 18 -5.96 -8.25 1.14
C GLN A 18 -4.91 -8.75 0.14
N GLY A 19 -4.95 -10.05 -0.15
CA GLY A 19 -4.17 -10.69 -1.21
C GLY A 19 -2.66 -10.43 -1.12
N ILE A 20 -2.06 -10.09 -2.25
CA ILE A 20 -0.62 -9.81 -2.37
C ILE A 20 -0.23 -8.60 -1.52
N GLY A 21 -1.03 -7.54 -1.50
CA GLY A 21 -0.77 -6.35 -0.69
C GLY A 21 -0.66 -6.66 0.80
N ALA A 22 -1.60 -7.45 1.35
CA ALA A 22 -1.55 -7.88 2.75
C ALA A 22 -0.32 -8.77 3.04
N ALA A 23 0.07 -9.64 2.11
CA ALA A 23 1.28 -10.44 2.25
C ALA A 23 2.55 -9.56 2.26
N ILE A 24 2.59 -8.50 1.46
CA ILE A 24 3.69 -7.51 1.45
C ILE A 24 3.75 -6.76 2.78
N VAL A 25 2.61 -6.27 3.28
CA VAL A 25 2.51 -5.60 4.60
C VAL A 25 3.09 -6.50 5.68
N LYS A 26 2.59 -7.73 5.80
CA LYS A 26 3.07 -8.72 6.77
C LYS A 26 4.57 -8.97 6.65
N ARG A 27 5.08 -9.04 5.42
CA ARG A 27 6.51 -9.28 5.16
C ARG A 27 7.37 -8.08 5.56
N LEU A 28 6.94 -6.84 5.29
CA LEU A 28 7.65 -5.62 5.66
C LEU A 28 7.66 -5.41 7.18
N GLU A 29 6.50 -5.58 7.83
CA GLU A 29 6.38 -5.52 9.29
C GLU A 29 7.23 -6.60 9.98
N GLY A 30 7.19 -7.83 9.47
CA GLY A 30 8.04 -8.93 9.93
C GLY A 30 9.54 -8.69 9.74
N SER A 31 9.92 -7.68 8.94
CA SER A 31 11.30 -7.22 8.75
C SER A 31 11.64 -5.95 9.53
N GLY A 32 10.74 -5.46 10.38
CA GLY A 32 10.96 -4.29 11.25
C GLY A 32 10.57 -2.94 10.65
N ALA A 33 9.86 -2.92 9.51
CA ALA A 33 9.31 -1.69 8.96
C ALA A 33 8.06 -1.23 9.73
N THR A 34 7.85 0.08 9.84
CA THR A 34 6.56 0.66 10.18
C THR A 34 5.75 0.87 8.91
N VAL A 35 4.63 0.17 8.76
CA VAL A 35 3.85 0.18 7.51
C VAL A 35 2.56 1.00 7.66
N ARG A 36 2.25 1.82 6.65
CA ARG A 36 0.94 2.43 6.42
C ARG A 36 0.28 1.76 5.23
N VAL A 37 -0.99 1.40 5.39
CA VAL A 37 -1.80 0.83 4.32
C VAL A 37 -2.69 1.91 3.72
N TRP A 38 -2.60 2.11 2.41
CA TRP A 38 -3.53 2.93 1.65
C TRP A 38 -4.43 2.00 0.87
N ASP A 39 -5.71 1.99 1.19
CA ASP A 39 -6.65 1.06 0.57
C ASP A 39 -8.02 1.72 0.49
N LEU A 40 -8.71 1.48 -0.63
CA LEU A 40 -10.05 2.00 -0.87
C LEU A 40 -11.05 1.41 0.13
N ALA A 41 -10.85 0.15 0.57
CA ALA A 41 -11.73 -0.53 1.51
C ALA A 41 -11.41 -0.24 2.99
N ALA A 42 -10.50 0.69 3.28
CA ALA A 42 -10.16 1.04 4.65
C ALA A 42 -11.32 1.74 5.36
N LYS A 43 -11.68 1.26 6.56
CA LYS A 43 -12.77 1.85 7.37
C LYS A 43 -12.47 3.27 7.85
N LYS A 44 -11.18 3.58 8.04
CA LYS A 44 -10.70 4.88 8.49
C LYS A 44 -9.75 5.41 7.44
N ASP A 45 -9.99 6.65 7.01
CA ASP A 45 -9.19 7.35 6.01
C ASP A 45 -8.97 6.52 4.72
N PRO A 46 -10.03 6.10 4.00
CA PRO A 46 -9.89 5.37 2.75
C PRO A 46 -9.08 6.18 1.74
N VAL A 47 -8.23 5.48 0.97
CA VAL A 47 -7.40 6.11 -0.05
C VAL A 47 -7.69 5.44 -1.40
N ASP A 48 -8.35 6.20 -2.27
CA ASP A 48 -8.44 5.87 -3.69
C ASP A 48 -7.17 6.37 -4.39
N VAL A 49 -6.38 5.44 -4.94
CA VAL A 49 -5.15 5.79 -5.66
C VAL A 49 -5.40 6.48 -7.00
N SER A 50 -6.63 6.45 -7.52
CA SER A 50 -7.04 7.19 -8.72
C SER A 50 -7.41 8.65 -8.45
N ASP A 51 -7.64 9.02 -7.19
CA ASP A 51 -7.87 10.41 -6.75
C ASP A 51 -6.55 11.02 -6.27
N VAL A 52 -5.97 11.89 -7.10
CA VAL A 52 -4.71 12.60 -6.80
C VAL A 52 -4.81 13.38 -5.49
N ALA A 53 -5.95 14.04 -5.22
CA ALA A 53 -6.11 14.82 -4.00
C ALA A 53 -6.21 13.92 -2.76
N ALA A 54 -6.80 12.72 -2.89
CA ALA A 54 -6.78 11.72 -1.81
C ALA A 54 -5.35 11.24 -1.51
N VAL A 55 -4.56 10.96 -2.55
CA VAL A 55 -3.16 10.55 -2.41
C VAL A 55 -2.33 11.67 -1.76
N GLU A 56 -2.52 12.93 -2.14
CA GLU A 56 -1.85 14.07 -1.52
C GLU A 56 -2.17 14.19 -0.03
N ARG A 57 -3.46 14.12 0.35
CA ARG A 57 -3.89 14.15 1.76
C ARG A 57 -3.30 12.99 2.55
N ALA A 58 -3.33 11.78 1.99
CA ALA A 58 -2.76 10.59 2.61
C ALA A 58 -1.24 10.69 2.77
N THR A 59 -0.56 11.31 1.80
CA THR A 59 0.89 11.59 1.85
C THR A 59 1.21 12.54 2.98
N GLN A 60 0.50 13.68 3.09
CA GLN A 60 0.73 14.65 4.16
C GLN A 60 0.50 14.02 5.54
N LYS A 61 -0.56 13.22 5.69
CA LYS A 61 -0.82 12.48 6.93
C LYS A 61 0.29 11.47 7.25
N ALA A 62 0.73 10.71 6.25
CA ALA A 62 1.82 9.74 6.44
C ALA A 62 3.13 10.43 6.84
N LEU A 63 3.46 11.57 6.24
CA LEU A 63 4.64 12.36 6.61
C LEU A 63 4.52 12.95 8.02
N ALA A 64 3.34 13.45 8.41
CA ALA A 64 3.09 13.95 9.76
C ALA A 64 3.22 12.84 10.82
N ASP A 65 2.70 11.65 10.52
CA ASP A 65 2.67 10.55 11.48
C ASP A 65 3.99 9.76 11.54
N LEU A 66 4.69 9.60 10.41
CA LEU A 66 5.87 8.76 10.27
C LEU A 66 7.19 9.55 10.20
N GLY A 67 7.12 10.86 9.95
CA GLY A 67 8.27 11.76 9.71
C GLY A 67 8.91 11.63 8.32
N LYS A 68 8.80 10.46 7.68
CA LYS A 68 9.32 10.18 6.33
C LYS A 68 8.61 8.98 5.71
N ILE A 69 8.81 8.78 4.41
CA ILE A 69 8.43 7.56 3.67
C ILE A 69 9.70 7.02 2.99
N ASP A 70 10.26 5.92 3.49
CA ASP A 70 11.45 5.30 2.87
C ASP A 70 11.09 4.38 1.69
N VAL A 71 9.89 3.79 1.72
CA VAL A 71 9.43 2.79 0.74
C VAL A 71 8.00 3.08 0.32
N LEU A 72 7.73 3.03 -0.98
CA LEU A 72 6.38 3.00 -1.55
C LEU A 72 6.21 1.72 -2.38
N VAL A 73 5.18 0.95 -2.08
CA VAL A 73 4.76 -0.20 -2.88
C VAL A 73 3.44 0.12 -3.57
N ASN A 74 3.52 0.34 -4.88
CA ASN A 74 2.35 0.50 -5.74
C ASN A 74 1.78 -0.88 -6.10
N ASN A 75 0.82 -1.35 -5.31
CA ASN A 75 0.21 -2.67 -5.47
C ASN A 75 -1.30 -2.62 -5.76
N ALA A 76 -2.01 -1.55 -5.37
CA ALA A 76 -3.43 -1.40 -5.68
C ALA A 76 -3.67 -1.50 -7.19
N GLY A 77 -4.58 -2.39 -7.58
CA GLY A 77 -4.93 -2.62 -8.97
C GLY A 77 -6.15 -3.54 -9.10
N ILE A 78 -6.92 -3.35 -10.16
CA ILE A 78 -8.03 -4.20 -10.55
C ILE A 78 -7.79 -4.66 -11.99
N ALA A 79 -8.15 -5.90 -12.31
CA ALA A 79 -7.97 -6.44 -13.66
C ALA A 79 -8.95 -5.85 -14.69
N GLY A 80 -9.99 -5.13 -14.23
CA GLY A 80 -11.12 -4.76 -15.07
C GLY A 80 -12.04 -5.94 -15.35
N LEU A 81 -12.83 -5.86 -16.42
CA LEU A 81 -13.69 -6.95 -16.87
C LEU A 81 -12.83 -8.08 -17.46
N ASN A 82 -13.02 -9.30 -16.95
CA ASN A 82 -12.51 -10.49 -17.60
C ASN A 82 -13.52 -10.94 -18.65
N VAL A 83 -13.14 -10.90 -19.93
CA VAL A 83 -13.90 -11.46 -21.05
C VAL A 83 -13.07 -12.53 -21.75
N PRO A 84 -13.68 -13.52 -22.44
CA PRO A 84 -12.94 -14.43 -23.29
C PRO A 84 -11.99 -13.65 -24.21
N THR A 85 -10.78 -14.14 -24.46
CA THR A 85 -9.79 -13.43 -25.29
C THR A 85 -10.32 -13.11 -26.70
N ALA A 86 -11.24 -13.93 -27.22
CA ALA A 86 -11.90 -13.69 -28.50
C ALA A 86 -12.91 -12.51 -28.48
N GLU A 87 -13.30 -12.05 -27.29
CA GLU A 87 -14.30 -11.00 -27.04
C GLU A 87 -13.68 -9.75 -26.36
N TYR A 88 -12.36 -9.74 -26.13
CA TYR A 88 -11.61 -8.60 -25.58
C TYR A 88 -11.32 -7.54 -26.65
#